data_AF-A0A949ISG3-F1
#
_entry.id   AF-A0A949ISG3-F1
#
_cell.length_a   1.000
_cell.length_b   1.000
_cell.length_c   1.000
_cell.angle_alpha   90.00
_cell.angle_beta   90.00
_cell.angle_gamma   90.00
#
_symmetry.space_group_name_H-M   'P 1'
#
loop_
_entity.id
_entity.type
_entity.pdbx_description
1 polymer ?
#
loop_
_entity_poly.entity_id
_entity_poly.type
_entity_poly.pdbx_seq_one_letter_code
_entity_poly.pdbx_strand_id
1 'polypeptide(L)'
;ANEEHRETEKCADTVRLAMRVVGKLLPGFSQQYALPEIERVIMQAIEARRDEPRLAITVPSAHLETLKDRVDALTAGKAYAGKVILIADDALAATDCRVEWADGGAERLFERLFSQIENEFTKAVAGMDATLEQETINANRNGEQK
;
A
#
# COMPACT_ATOMS: atom_id res chain seq x y z
N ALA A 1 -34.03 12.13 -4.45
CA ALA A 1 -33.71 13.31 -5.30
C ALA A 1 -32.83 14.31 -4.55
N ASN A 2 -33.32 15.44 -3.99
CA ASN A 2 -32.40 16.45 -3.40
C ASN A 2 -31.60 15.97 -2.18
N GLU A 3 -32.17 15.13 -1.31
CA GLU A 3 -31.44 14.62 -0.14
C GLU A 3 -30.38 13.58 -0.53
N GLU A 4 -30.73 12.67 -1.43
CA GLU A 4 -29.86 11.60 -1.96
C GLU A 4 -28.67 12.16 -2.76
N HIS A 5 -28.91 13.21 -3.55
CA HIS A 5 -27.87 13.97 -4.24
C HIS A 5 -26.91 14.63 -3.24
N ARG A 6 -27.46 15.28 -2.19
CA ARG A 6 -26.67 15.93 -1.13
C ARG A 6 -25.86 14.93 -0.30
N GLU A 7 -26.39 13.72 -0.07
CA GLU A 7 -25.66 12.64 0.60
C GLU A 7 -24.51 12.12 -0.24
N THR A 8 -24.72 11.95 -1.54
CA THR A 8 -23.69 11.47 -2.47
C THR A 8 -22.55 12.50 -2.63
N GLU A 9 -22.88 13.79 -2.73
CA GLU A 9 -21.89 14.88 -2.76
C GLU A 9 -21.06 14.93 -1.46
N LYS A 10 -21.71 14.85 -0.29
CA LYS A 10 -21.01 14.78 1.01
C LYS A 10 -20.10 13.56 1.11
N CYS A 11 -20.53 12.42 0.57
CA CYS A 11 -19.72 11.21 0.56
C CYS A 11 -18.45 11.42 -0.27
N ALA A 12 -18.57 11.95 -1.49
CA ALA A 12 -17.44 12.25 -2.36
C ALA A 12 -16.44 13.23 -1.69
N ASP A 13 -16.94 14.30 -1.06
CA ASP A 13 -16.10 15.26 -0.34
C ASP A 13 -15.39 14.65 0.88
N THR A 14 -16.08 13.79 1.62
CA THR A 14 -15.50 13.06 2.76
C THR A 14 -14.36 12.15 2.31
N VAL A 15 -14.56 11.44 1.20
CA VAL A 15 -13.53 10.57 0.60
C VAL A 15 -12.32 11.38 0.15
N ARG A 16 -12.54 12.52 -0.53
CA ARG A 16 -11.47 13.44 -0.94
C ARG A 16 -10.69 14.00 0.25
N LEU A 17 -11.39 14.36 1.34
CA LEU A 17 -10.76 14.83 2.57
C LEU A 17 -9.90 13.73 3.21
N ALA A 18 -10.42 12.51 3.32
CA ALA A 18 -9.70 11.38 3.86
C ALA A 18 -8.38 11.13 3.10
N MET A 19 -8.42 11.14 1.76
CA MET A 19 -7.22 10.98 0.92
C MET A 19 -6.19 12.09 1.16
N ARG A 20 -6.63 13.35 1.31
CA ARG A 20 -5.71 14.46 1.63
C ARG A 20 -5.08 14.32 3.01
N VAL A 21 -5.82 13.82 4.00
CA VAL A 21 -5.29 13.57 5.35
C VAL A 21 -4.25 12.47 5.28
N VAL A 22 -4.55 11.34 4.62
CA VAL A 22 -3.61 10.23 4.44
C VAL A 22 -2.33 10.70 3.76
N GLY A 23 -2.44 11.45 2.66
CA GLY A 23 -1.27 12.00 1.96
C GLY A 23 -0.38 12.90 2.81
N LYS A 24 -0.94 13.59 3.82
CA LYS A 24 -0.16 14.40 4.77
C LYS A 24 0.54 13.57 5.86
N LEU A 25 -0.07 12.46 6.29
CA LEU A 25 0.48 11.62 7.36
C LEU A 25 1.57 10.66 6.87
N LEU A 26 1.44 10.20 5.63
CA LEU A 26 2.28 9.16 5.06
C LEU A 26 3.79 9.44 5.06
N PRO A 27 4.28 10.64 4.70
CA PRO A 27 5.72 10.92 4.76
C PRO A 27 6.30 10.74 6.18
N GLY A 28 5.56 11.18 7.20
CA GLY A 28 5.96 10.99 8.60
C GLY A 28 5.98 9.52 9.01
N PHE A 29 4.98 8.75 8.57
CA PHE A 29 4.92 7.31 8.85
C PHE A 29 6.03 6.53 8.12
N SER A 30 6.35 6.90 6.88
CA SER A 30 7.45 6.28 6.15
C SER A 30 8.78 6.42 6.89
N GLN A 31 9.04 7.60 7.47
CA GLN A 31 10.24 7.83 8.28
C GLN A 31 10.23 7.04 9.59
N GLN A 32 9.10 6.99 10.29
CA GLN A 32 9.01 6.36 11.61
C GLN A 32 8.93 4.82 11.56
N TYR A 33 8.31 4.26 10.50
CA TYR A 33 7.96 2.84 10.43
C TYR A 33 8.66 2.07 9.29
N ALA A 34 9.73 2.64 8.71
CA ALA A 34 10.55 1.99 7.67
C ALA A 34 10.95 0.56 8.01
N LEU A 35 11.72 0.38 9.10
CA LEU A 35 12.23 -0.94 9.48
C LEU A 35 11.12 -1.93 9.88
N PRO A 36 10.16 -1.59 10.76
CA PRO A 36 9.08 -2.50 11.11
C PRO A 36 8.26 -3.01 9.92
N GLU A 37 8.03 -2.17 8.92
CA GLU A 37 7.27 -2.57 7.72
C GLU A 37 8.05 -3.54 6.84
N ILE A 38 9.35 -3.32 6.66
CA ILE A 38 10.23 -4.27 5.96
C ILE A 38 10.26 -5.61 6.70
N GLU A 39 10.46 -5.59 8.02
CA GLU A 39 10.46 -6.80 8.84
C GLU A 39 9.15 -7.57 8.75
N ARG A 40 8.01 -6.88 8.68
CA ARG A 40 6.71 -7.53 8.53
C ARG A 40 6.64 -8.36 7.24
N VAL A 41 7.16 -7.83 6.13
CA VAL A 41 7.19 -8.53 4.84
C VAL A 41 8.14 -9.73 4.90
N ILE A 42 9.33 -9.54 5.46
CA ILE A 42 10.32 -10.62 5.64
C ILE A 42 9.75 -11.73 6.52
N MET A 43 9.12 -11.35 7.63
CA MET A 43 8.51 -12.27 8.58
C MET A 43 7.40 -13.10 7.93
N GLN A 44 6.54 -12.45 7.14
CA GLN A 44 5.47 -13.12 6.41
C GLN A 44 6.03 -14.09 5.35
N ALA A 45 7.10 -13.71 4.65
CA ALA A 45 7.76 -14.58 3.68
C ALA A 45 8.38 -15.82 4.35
N ILE A 46 9.11 -15.65 5.45
CA ILE A 46 9.69 -16.76 6.23
C ILE A 46 8.59 -17.72 6.73
N GLU A 47 7.46 -17.17 7.20
CA GLU A 47 6.35 -18.00 7.68
C GLU A 47 5.67 -18.79 6.56
N ALA A 48 5.44 -18.16 5.41
CA ALA A 48 4.78 -18.78 4.27
C ALA A 48 5.68 -19.76 3.52
N ARG A 49 7.01 -19.61 3.59
CA ARG A 49 8.00 -20.35 2.80
C ARG A 49 9.09 -20.97 3.66
N ARG A 50 8.70 -21.73 4.70
CA ARG A 50 9.65 -22.36 5.65
C ARG A 50 10.56 -23.42 5.03
N ASP A 51 10.06 -24.08 3.98
CA ASP A 51 10.72 -25.14 3.22
C ASP A 51 11.67 -24.62 2.15
N GLU A 52 11.60 -23.34 1.84
CA GLU A 52 12.45 -22.74 0.84
C GLU A 52 13.91 -22.71 1.32
N PRO A 53 14.88 -23.19 0.52
CA PRO A 53 16.27 -23.28 0.95
C PRO A 53 16.97 -21.91 0.99
N ARG A 54 16.44 -20.90 0.29
CA ARG A 54 17.07 -19.58 0.20
C ARG A 54 16.07 -18.45 -0.03
N LEU A 55 16.16 -17.41 0.78
CA LEU A 55 15.49 -16.12 0.56
C LEU A 55 16.53 -15.03 0.25
N ALA A 56 16.35 -14.31 -0.85
CA ALA A 56 17.08 -13.09 -1.16
C ALA A 56 16.22 -11.88 -0.81
N ILE A 57 16.75 -10.96 -0.01
CA ILE A 57 16.02 -9.82 0.53
C ILE A 57 16.75 -8.54 0.11
N THR A 58 16.18 -7.81 -0.83
CA THR A 58 16.70 -6.52 -1.30
C THR A 58 16.06 -5.39 -0.51
N VAL A 59 16.90 -4.53 0.09
CA VAL A 59 16.50 -3.46 1.01
C VAL A 59 17.31 -2.19 0.73
N PRO A 60 16.85 -1.01 1.19
CA PRO A 60 17.61 0.22 1.08
C PRO A 60 18.96 0.08 1.76
N SER A 61 20.04 0.54 1.11
CA SER A 61 21.40 0.45 1.64
C SER A 61 21.53 1.05 3.04
N ALA A 62 20.80 2.14 3.31
CA ALA A 62 20.75 2.80 4.62
C ALA A 62 20.20 1.91 5.76
N HIS A 63 19.54 0.80 5.43
CA HIS A 63 18.93 -0.12 6.39
C HIS A 63 19.62 -1.48 6.45
N LEU A 64 20.60 -1.75 5.57
CA LEU A 64 21.23 -3.07 5.43
C LEU A 64 21.79 -3.59 6.76
N GLU A 65 22.66 -2.83 7.42
CA GLU A 65 23.32 -3.25 8.66
C GLU A 65 22.30 -3.48 9.79
N THR A 66 21.36 -2.55 9.95
CA THR A 66 20.31 -2.67 10.98
C THR A 66 19.39 -3.88 10.72
N LEU A 67 19.06 -4.16 9.47
CA LEU A 67 18.20 -5.28 9.11
C LEU A 67 18.92 -6.62 9.22
N LYS A 68 20.25 -6.66 9.03
CA LYS A 68 21.04 -7.88 9.21
C LYS A 68 20.86 -8.47 10.61
N ASP A 69 21.10 -7.68 11.64
CA ASP A 69 20.96 -8.14 13.03
C ASP A 69 19.51 -8.58 13.35
N ARG A 70 18.52 -7.85 12.82
CA ARG A 70 17.10 -8.12 13.06
C ARG A 70 16.62 -9.38 12.34
N VAL A 71 17.07 -9.60 11.11
CA VAL A 71 16.74 -10.79 10.32
C VAL A 71 17.40 -12.04 10.89
N ASP A 72 18.65 -11.93 11.36
CA ASP A 72 19.33 -13.03 12.06
C ASP A 72 18.55 -13.44 13.33
N ALA A 73 18.04 -12.47 14.10
CA ALA A 73 17.18 -12.75 15.25
C ALA A 73 15.83 -13.39 14.85
N LEU A 74 15.19 -12.91 13.77
CA LEU A 74 13.91 -13.44 13.28
C LEU A 74 14.04 -14.90 12.79
N THR A 75 15.10 -15.21 12.05
CA THR A 75 15.35 -16.56 11.52
C THR A 75 15.67 -17.55 12.63
N ALA A 76 16.49 -17.14 13.62
CA ALA A 76 16.77 -17.95 14.81
C ALA A 76 15.51 -18.24 15.63
N GLY A 77 14.66 -17.23 15.86
CA GLY A 77 13.41 -17.38 16.62
C GLY A 77 12.36 -18.27 15.96
N LYS A 78 12.38 -18.39 14.62
CA LYS A 78 11.42 -19.19 13.85
C LYS A 78 11.93 -20.55 13.39
N ALA A 79 13.16 -20.91 13.77
CA ALA A 79 13.84 -22.11 13.30
C ALA A 79 13.81 -22.23 11.76
N TYR A 80 14.00 -21.11 11.06
CA TYR A 80 14.08 -21.13 9.60
C TYR A 80 15.37 -21.82 9.16
N ALA A 81 15.24 -22.94 8.46
CA ALA A 81 16.37 -23.80 8.10
C ALA A 81 17.11 -23.34 6.82
N GLY A 82 16.48 -22.44 6.05
CA GLY A 82 17.05 -21.89 4.81
C GLY A 82 18.06 -20.77 5.06
N LYS A 83 18.78 -20.39 4.00
CA LYS A 83 19.73 -19.28 4.03
C LYS A 83 19.02 -17.97 3.65
N VAL A 84 19.18 -16.94 4.47
CA VAL A 84 18.77 -15.59 4.11
C VAL A 84 19.96 -14.78 3.61
N ILE A 85 19.77 -14.04 2.52
CA ILE A 85 20.78 -13.15 1.94
C ILE A 85 20.17 -11.75 1.85
N LEU A 86 20.83 -10.77 2.47
CA LEU A 86 20.45 -9.37 2.34
C LEU A 86 21.26 -8.70 1.23
N ILE A 87 20.59 -7.89 0.41
CA ILE A 87 21.15 -7.16 -0.71
C ILE A 87 20.78 -5.69 -0.52
N ALA A 88 21.77 -4.80 -0.61
CA ALA A 88 21.54 -3.36 -0.59
C ALA A 88 21.22 -2.83 -2.00
N ASP A 89 20.23 -1.94 -2.08
CA ASP A 89 19.85 -1.23 -3.29
C ASP A 89 19.52 0.24 -2.97
N ASP A 90 20.30 1.17 -3.52
CA ASP A 90 20.12 2.61 -3.33
C ASP A 90 18.90 3.18 -4.10
N ALA A 91 18.33 2.42 -5.04
CA ALA A 91 17.14 2.82 -5.77
C ALA A 91 15.84 2.61 -4.97
N LEU A 92 15.89 1.87 -3.86
CA LEU A 92 14.72 1.61 -3.01
C LEU A 92 14.46 2.74 -2.03
N ALA A 93 13.19 3.13 -1.87
CA ALA A 93 12.79 4.07 -0.83
C ALA A 93 12.89 3.44 0.56
N ALA A 94 12.96 4.25 1.63
CA ALA A 94 13.24 3.80 2.99
C ALA A 94 12.33 2.66 3.51
N THR A 95 11.08 2.59 3.06
CA THR A 95 10.10 1.56 3.47
C THR A 95 10.02 0.37 2.52
N ASP A 96 10.80 0.37 1.44
CA ASP A 96 10.66 -0.58 0.36
C ASP A 96 11.50 -1.82 0.60
N CYS A 97 11.04 -2.96 0.09
CA CYS A 97 11.82 -4.18 0.06
C CYS A 97 11.31 -5.14 -1.01
N ARG A 98 12.19 -6.05 -1.43
CA ARG A 98 11.85 -7.21 -2.26
C ARG A 98 12.36 -8.46 -1.56
N VAL A 99 11.53 -9.48 -1.48
CA VAL A 99 11.90 -10.80 -0.96
C VAL A 99 11.67 -11.80 -2.08
N GLU A 100 12.71 -12.50 -2.51
CA GLU A 100 12.68 -13.41 -3.64
C GLU A 100 13.13 -14.81 -3.24
N TRP A 101 12.52 -15.80 -3.87
CA TRP A 101 12.82 -17.23 -3.71
C TRP A 101 12.64 -17.97 -5.05
N ALA A 102 12.87 -19.28 -5.08
CA ALA A 102 12.94 -20.03 -6.34
C ALA A 102 11.66 -19.98 -7.18
N ASP A 103 10.48 -19.98 -6.54
CA ASP A 103 9.18 -20.03 -7.22
C ASP A 103 8.41 -18.69 -7.24
N GLY A 104 8.99 -17.61 -6.73
CA GLY A 104 8.31 -16.32 -6.66
C GLY A 104 8.96 -15.28 -5.77
N GLY A 105 8.16 -14.30 -5.34
CA GLY A 105 8.61 -13.22 -4.49
C GLY A 105 7.48 -12.44 -3.85
N ALA A 106 7.83 -11.59 -2.90
CA ALA A 106 6.98 -10.59 -2.28
C ALA A 106 7.67 -9.23 -2.39
N GLU A 107 6.92 -8.19 -2.70
CA GLU A 107 7.45 -6.82 -2.75
C GLU A 107 6.59 -5.89 -1.90
N ARG A 108 7.27 -4.91 -1.29
CA ARG A 108 6.64 -3.72 -0.75
C ARG A 108 7.32 -2.54 -1.43
N LEU A 109 6.57 -1.86 -2.28
CA LEU A 109 7.02 -0.65 -2.97
C LEU A 109 6.02 0.44 -2.67
N PHE A 110 6.42 1.40 -1.85
CA PHE A 110 5.53 2.38 -1.24
C PHE A 110 4.77 3.19 -2.29
N GLU A 111 5.47 3.78 -3.27
CA GLU A 111 4.82 4.55 -4.32
C GLU A 111 3.82 3.71 -5.12
N ARG A 112 4.16 2.45 -5.43
CA ARG A 112 3.27 1.56 -6.18
C ARG A 112 2.01 1.23 -5.39
N LEU A 113 2.17 0.85 -4.13
CA LEU A 113 1.06 0.52 -3.24
C LEU A 113 0.16 1.75 -3.02
N PHE A 114 0.77 2.92 -2.79
CA PHE A 114 0.02 4.15 -2.57
C PHE A 114 -0.72 4.60 -3.84
N SER A 115 -0.08 4.55 -5.00
CA SER A 115 -0.74 4.85 -6.29
C SER A 115 -1.91 3.92 -6.58
N GLN A 116 -1.81 2.63 -6.21
CA GLN A 116 -2.94 1.70 -6.32
C GLN A 116 -4.11 2.13 -5.43
N ILE A 117 -3.84 2.51 -4.18
CA ILE A 117 -4.87 3.04 -3.28
C ILE A 117 -5.49 4.31 -3.90
N GLU A 118 -4.69 5.30 -4.27
CA GLU A 118 -5.19 6.55 -4.89
C GLU A 118 -6.07 6.29 -6.11
N ASN A 119 -5.69 5.34 -6.96
CA ASN A 119 -6.46 4.97 -8.14
C ASN A 119 -7.82 4.36 -7.78
N GLU A 120 -7.89 3.44 -6.81
CA GLU A 120 -9.17 2.85 -6.40
C GLU A 120 -10.10 3.89 -5.76
N PHE A 121 -9.55 4.80 -4.96
CA PHE A 121 -10.30 5.92 -4.40
C PHE A 121 -10.78 6.89 -5.48
N THR A 122 -9.95 7.20 -6.47
CA THR A 122 -10.32 8.08 -7.60
C THR A 122 -11.46 7.48 -8.41
N LYS A 123 -11.40 6.18 -8.70
CA LYS A 123 -12.50 5.46 -9.38
C LYS A 123 -13.80 5.53 -8.59
N ALA A 124 -13.74 5.33 -7.27
CA ALA A 124 -14.91 5.40 -6.41
C ALA A 124 -15.56 6.79 -6.43
N VAL A 125 -14.76 7.85 -6.30
CA VAL A 125 -15.24 9.24 -6.36
C VAL A 125 -15.82 9.56 -7.75
N ALA A 126 -15.14 9.16 -8.83
CA ALA A 126 -15.64 9.38 -10.19
C ALA A 126 -16.99 8.67 -10.44
N GLY A 127 -17.19 7.47 -9.87
CA GLY A 127 -18.47 6.77 -9.92
C GLY A 127 -19.60 7.50 -9.17
N MET A 128 -19.29 8.14 -8.03
CA MET A 128 -20.24 8.98 -7.30
C MET A 128 -20.58 10.24 -8.10
N ASP A 129 -19.57 10.93 -8.63
CA ASP A 129 -19.73 12.15 -9.42
C ASP A 129 -20.57 11.89 -10.70
N ALA A 130 -20.32 10.79 -11.41
CA ALA A 130 -21.10 10.40 -12.58
C ALA A 130 -22.60 10.17 -12.26
N THR A 131 -22.87 9.58 -11.08
CA THR A 131 -24.24 9.35 -10.59
C THR A 131 -24.94 10.68 -10.34
N LEU A 132 -24.25 11.63 -9.68
CA LEU A 132 -24.76 13.00 -9.44
C LEU A 132 -25.09 13.74 -10.74
N GLU A 133 -24.22 13.66 -11.75
CA GLU A 133 -24.43 14.30 -13.05
C GLU A 133 -25.64 13.72 -13.79
N GLN A 134 -25.80 12.40 -13.80
CA GLN A 134 -26.92 11.73 -14.48
C GLN A 134 -28.27 12.03 -13.82
N GLU A 135 -28.34 12.09 -12.49
CA GLU A 135 -29.54 12.53 -11.78
C GLU A 135 -29.94 13.96 -12.12
N THR A 136 -28.96 14.86 -12.22
CA THR A 136 -29.18 16.27 -12.58
C THR A 136 -29.72 16.39 -14.01
N ILE A 137 -29.13 15.65 -14.96
CA ILE A 137 -29.57 15.62 -16.36
C ILE A 137 -31.00 15.07 -16.47
N ASN A 138 -31.30 13.97 -15.76
CA ASN A 138 -32.63 13.35 -15.75
C ASN A 138 -33.70 14.28 -15.14
N ALA A 139 -33.37 15.03 -14.08
CA ALA A 139 -34.27 15.99 -13.46
C ALA A 139 -34.62 17.15 -14.41
N ASN A 140 -33.64 17.71 -15.12
CA ASN A 140 -33.86 18.80 -16.07
C ASN A 140 -34.72 18.35 -17.27
N ARG A 141 -34.46 17.15 -17.81
CA ARG A 141 -35.21 16.60 -18.94
C ARG A 141 -36.69 16.34 -18.64
N ASN A 142 -37.02 15.97 -17.40
CA ASN A 142 -38.41 15.76 -16.97
C ASN A 142 -39.15 17.09 -16.68
N GLY A 143 -38.43 18.17 -16.43
CA GLY A 143 -39.00 19.52 -16.24
C GLY A 143 -39.40 20.20 -17.54
N GLU A 144 -38.72 19.91 -18.66
CA GLU A 144 -39.01 20.47 -19.99
C GLU A 144 -40.19 19.80 -20.71
N GLN A 145 -40.67 18.65 -20.22
CA GLN A 145 -41.81 17.90 -20.80
C GLN A 145 -43.17 18.18 -20.14
N LYS A 146 -43.24 19.12 -19.19
CA LYS A 146 -44.48 19.59 -18.54
C LYS A 146 -44.79 21.02 -18.93
#